data_AF-A0A542QR91-F1
#
_entry.id   AF-A0A542QR91-F1
#
_cell.length_a   1.000
_cell.length_b   1.000
_cell.length_c   1.000
_cell.angle_alpha   90.00
_cell.angle_beta   90.00
_cell.angle_gamma   90.00
#
_symmetry.space_group_name_H-M   'P 1'
#
loop_
_entity.id
_entity.type
_entity.pdbx_description
1 polymer ?
#
loop_
_entity_poly.entity_id
_entity_poly.type
_entity_poly.pdbx_seq_one_letter_code
_entity_poly.pdbx_strand_id
1 'polypeptide(L)'
;MVLRKQLERLLEVGQLRNVEIQVMPTDRDDHAGMGGRIQVLKFKDGSAVGHDEGQLTSRPITDPRELRILELRYGIIRAQALTPRESLAFIEKALGDT
;
A
#
# COMPACT_ATOMS: atom_id res chain seq x y z
N MET A 1 -19.42 -8.26 -12.83
CA MET A 1 -19.61 -6.80 -12.99
C MET A 1 -18.99 -5.94 -11.88
N VAL A 2 -19.01 -6.35 -10.60
CA VAL A 2 -18.41 -5.53 -9.51
C VAL A 2 -16.89 -5.36 -9.67
N LEU A 3 -16.16 -6.44 -9.96
CA LEU A 3 -14.69 -6.42 -10.12
C LEU A 3 -14.24 -5.46 -11.22
N ARG A 4 -14.84 -5.54 -12.42
CA ARG A 4 -14.58 -4.62 -13.53
C ARG A 4 -14.68 -3.14 -13.10
N LYS A 5 -15.79 -2.76 -12.44
CA LYS A 5 -15.98 -1.39 -11.93
C LYS A 5 -14.96 -0.98 -10.88
N GLN A 6 -14.49 -1.91 -10.05
CA GLN A 6 -13.44 -1.65 -9.07
C GLN A 6 -12.09 -1.39 -9.75
N LEU A 7 -11.73 -2.17 -10.77
CA LEU A 7 -10.51 -1.97 -11.54
C LEU A 7 -10.53 -0.65 -12.32
N GLU A 8 -11.66 -0.32 -12.95
CA GLU A 8 -11.88 0.99 -13.59
C GLU A 8 -11.67 2.15 -12.60
N ARG A 9 -12.23 2.04 -11.39
CA ARG A 9 -12.05 3.05 -10.35
C ARG A 9 -10.60 3.18 -9.90
N LEU A 10 -9.86 2.06 -9.77
CA LEU A 10 -8.45 2.08 -9.42
C LEU A 10 -7.61 2.80 -10.49
N LEU A 11 -7.90 2.58 -11.76
CA LEU A 11 -7.23 3.29 -12.87
C LEU A 11 -7.55 4.78 -12.84
N GLU A 12 -8.80 5.17 -12.59
CA GLU A 12 -9.23 6.56 -12.46
C GLU A 12 -8.50 7.27 -11.32
N VAL A 13 -8.52 6.70 -10.10
CA VAL A 13 -7.87 7.33 -8.94
C VAL A 13 -6.34 7.32 -9.06
N GLY A 14 -5.76 6.35 -9.77
CA GLY A 14 -4.34 6.27 -10.05
C GLY A 14 -3.82 7.41 -10.95
N GLN A 15 -4.70 8.16 -11.63
CA GLN A 15 -4.31 9.35 -12.40
C GLN A 15 -4.15 10.61 -11.52
N LEU A 16 -4.58 10.57 -10.25
CA LEU A 16 -4.46 11.71 -9.36
C LEU A 16 -3.00 11.91 -8.95
N ARG A 17 -2.49 13.14 -9.07
CA ARG A 17 -1.08 13.51 -8.76
C ARG A 17 -0.59 13.17 -7.34
N ASN A 18 -1.51 12.87 -6.43
CA ASN A 18 -1.26 12.60 -5.02
C ASN A 18 -1.60 11.14 -4.63
N VAL A 19 -1.79 10.27 -5.62
CA VAL A 19 -2.11 8.85 -5.43
C VAL A 19 -1.06 8.02 -6.16
N GLU A 20 -0.42 7.11 -5.44
CA GLU A 20 0.40 6.05 -6.01
C GLU A 20 -0.24 4.71 -5.67
N ILE A 21 -0.46 3.87 -6.68
CA ILE A 21 -0.95 2.50 -6.49
C ILE A 21 0.20 1.57 -6.83
N GLN A 22 0.56 0.69 -5.91
CA GLN A 22 1.51 -0.39 -6.15
C GLN A 22 0.85 -1.73 -5.90
N VAL A 23 1.06 -2.67 -6.83
CA VAL A 23 0.56 -4.04 -6.73
C VAL A 23 1.70 -4.94 -6.28
N MET A 24 1.46 -5.74 -5.24
CA MET A 24 2.37 -6.82 -4.85
C MET A 24 2.15 -8.01 -5.79
N PRO A 25 3.17 -8.47 -6.53
CA PRO A 25 3.07 -9.70 -7.30
C PRO A 25 2.79 -10.92 -6.41
N THR A 26 2.04 -11.88 -6.94
CA THR A 26 1.69 -13.13 -6.23
C THR A 26 2.77 -14.21 -6.30
N ASP A 27 3.83 -13.99 -7.07
CA ASP A 27 5.00 -14.89 -7.17
C ASP A 27 6.03 -14.65 -6.05
N ARG A 28 5.71 -13.77 -5.09
CA ARG A 28 6.51 -13.51 -3.89
C ARG A 28 6.05 -14.43 -2.77
N ASP A 29 6.90 -15.40 -2.41
CA ASP A 29 6.62 -16.37 -1.33
C ASP A 29 6.44 -15.71 0.05
N ASP A 30 7.16 -14.60 0.30
CA ASP A 30 7.04 -13.81 1.54
C ASP A 30 7.30 -12.31 1.25
N HIS A 31 6.57 -11.43 1.93
CA HIS A 31 6.78 -9.98 1.87
C HIS A 31 6.49 -9.31 3.23
N ALA A 32 7.12 -8.16 3.48
CA ALA A 32 7.06 -7.47 4.79
C ALA A 32 5.65 -6.96 5.20
N GLY A 33 4.66 -7.14 4.32
CA GLY A 33 3.25 -6.79 4.49
C GLY A 33 2.34 -7.98 4.83
N MET A 34 2.87 -9.21 4.94
CA MET A 34 2.09 -10.40 5.28
C MET A 34 1.45 -10.32 6.68
N GLY A 35 1.98 -9.44 7.54
CA GLY A 35 1.41 -9.18 8.87
C GLY A 35 0.07 -8.44 8.85
N GLY A 36 -0.40 -7.93 7.72
CA GLY A 36 -1.66 -7.19 7.61
C GLY A 36 -1.47 -5.74 7.19
N ARG A 37 -2.54 -4.95 7.33
CA ARG A 37 -2.57 -3.57 6.84
C ARG A 37 -1.63 -2.68 7.64
N ILE A 38 -0.78 -1.95 6.92
CA ILE A 38 0.06 -0.88 7.46
C ILE A 38 -0.45 0.46 6.95
N GLN A 39 -0.57 1.43 7.84
CA GLN A 39 -0.89 2.82 7.50
C GLN A 39 0.08 3.76 8.20
N VAL A 40 0.59 4.75 7.48
CA VAL A 40 1.45 5.81 8.03
C VAL A 40 0.88 7.15 7.57
N LEU A 41 0.54 8.01 8.52
CA LEU A 41 0.10 9.37 8.28
C LEU A 41 1.25 10.30 8.65
N LYS A 42 1.64 11.19 7.73
CA LYS A 42 2.65 12.23 7.96
C LYS A 42 1.99 13.60 7.88
N PHE A 43 2.26 14.45 8.86
CA PHE A 43 1.67 15.77 8.98
C PHE A 43 2.68 16.87 8.62
N LYS A 44 2.17 18.07 8.32
CA LYS A 44 2.99 19.21 7.86
C LYS A 44 3.97 19.71 8.93
N ASP A 45 3.67 19.47 10.21
CA ASP A 45 4.53 19.82 11.35
C ASP A 45 5.67 18.80 11.59
N GLY A 46 5.77 17.77 10.74
CA GLY A 46 6.76 16.70 10.87
C GLY A 46 6.34 15.58 11.82
N SER A 47 5.19 15.68 12.48
CA SER A 47 4.64 14.57 13.26
C SER A 47 4.13 13.45 12.35
N ALA A 48 4.03 12.24 12.91
CA ALA A 48 3.50 11.09 12.21
C ALA A 48 2.70 10.20 13.15
N VAL A 49 1.73 9.48 12.59
CA VAL A 49 0.95 8.46 13.29
C VAL A 49 0.90 7.21 12.42
N GLY A 50 1.19 6.07 13.03
CA GLY A 50 1.19 4.76 12.40
C GLY A 50 0.01 3.92 12.84
N HIS A 51 -0.31 2.92 12.05
CA HIS A 51 -1.22 1.86 12.42
C HIS A 51 -0.78 0.56 11.74
N ASP A 52 -0.75 -0.53 12.50
CA ASP A 52 -0.42 -1.88 12.02
C ASP A 52 -1.49 -2.84 12.55
N GLU A 53 -2.30 -3.40 11.66
CA GLU A 53 -3.35 -4.36 12.04
C GLU A 53 -2.77 -5.73 12.47
N GLY A 54 -1.48 -5.98 12.22
CA GLY A 54 -0.84 -7.27 12.52
C GLY A 54 -0.51 -7.54 13.98
N GLN A 55 -0.53 -6.51 14.83
CA GLN A 55 -0.30 -6.67 16.27
C GLN A 55 -1.63 -6.55 16.99
N LEU A 56 -1.93 -7.49 17.92
CA LEU A 56 -3.20 -7.70 18.62
C LEU A 56 -3.88 -6.46 19.24
N THR A 57 -3.22 -5.31 19.26
CA THR A 57 -3.79 -4.03 19.68
C THR A 57 -3.85 -3.08 18.49
N SER A 58 -5.06 -2.87 17.95
CA SER A 58 -5.40 -1.84 16.96
C SER A 58 -5.31 -0.42 17.58
N ARG A 59 -4.13 -0.05 18.10
CA ARG A 59 -3.86 1.26 18.68
C ARG A 59 -3.12 2.16 17.69
N PRO A 60 -3.34 3.48 17.70
CA PRO A 60 -2.47 4.42 17.03
C PRO A 60 -1.03 4.30 17.55
N ILE A 61 -0.06 4.26 16.65
CA ILE A 61 1.37 4.20 16.97
C ILE A 61 1.92 5.63 16.86
N THR A 62 2.34 6.19 17.99
CA THR A 62 2.90 7.55 18.08
C THR A 62 4.34 7.57 18.60
N ASP A 63 4.84 6.46 19.16
CA ASP A 63 6.23 6.37 19.61
C ASP A 63 7.18 6.46 18.40
N PRO A 64 8.17 7.37 18.41
CA PRO A 64 9.07 7.56 17.27
C PRO A 64 9.87 6.30 16.87
N ARG A 65 10.20 5.40 17.81
CA ARG A 65 10.94 4.17 17.51
C ARG A 65 10.03 3.15 16.84
N GLU A 66 8.81 2.99 17.33
CA GLU A 66 7.80 2.12 16.70
C GLU A 66 7.43 2.64 15.30
N LEU A 67 7.23 3.96 15.15
CA LEU A 67 6.99 4.60 13.85
C LEU A 67 8.12 4.32 12.86
N ARG A 68 9.38 4.41 13.30
CA ARG A 68 10.54 4.14 12.44
C ARG A 68 10.53 2.71 11.90
N ILE A 69 10.17 1.74 12.72
CA ILE A 69 10.04 0.33 12.30
C ILE A 69 8.93 0.19 11.25
N LEU A 70 7.78 0.83 11.47
CA LEU A 70 6.66 0.79 10.55
C LEU A 70 7.01 1.41 9.19
N GLU A 71 7.72 2.55 9.19
CA GLU A 71 8.20 3.19 7.96
C GLU A 71 9.19 2.32 7.19
N LEU A 72 10.11 1.63 7.88
CA LEU A 72 11.06 0.72 7.25
C LEU A 72 10.33 -0.46 6.59
N ARG A 73 9.35 -1.06 7.28
CA ARG A 73 8.51 -2.13 6.72
C ARG A 73 7.72 -1.63 5.51
N TYR A 74 7.11 -0.44 5.60
CA TYR A 74 6.42 0.20 4.48
C TYR A 74 7.36 0.39 3.27
N GLY A 75 8.59 0.85 3.51
CA GLY A 75 9.63 0.98 2.48
C GLY A 75 9.97 -0.35 1.80
N ILE A 76 10.14 -1.43 2.58
CA ILE A 76 10.41 -2.77 2.04
C ILE A 76 9.23 -3.27 1.18
N ILE A 77 8.00 -3.10 1.65
CA ILE A 77 6.79 -3.48 0.89
C ILE A 77 6.77 -2.77 -0.47
N ARG A 78 7.02 -1.45 -0.49
CA ARG A 78 7.06 -0.67 -1.74
C ARG A 78 8.18 -1.11 -2.68
N ALA A 79 9.31 -1.56 -2.14
CA ALA A 79 10.46 -2.04 -2.93
C ALA A 79 10.23 -3.44 -3.51
N GLN A 80 9.41 -4.27 -2.86
CA GLN A 80 9.04 -5.60 -3.35
C GLN A 80 7.87 -5.56 -4.35
N ALA A 81 6.98 -4.57 -4.20
CA ALA A 81 5.86 -4.36 -5.11
C ALA A 81 6.32 -3.86 -6.49
N LEU A 82 5.46 -4.03 -7.51
CA LEU A 82 5.65 -3.41 -8.82
C LEU A 82 5.78 -1.89 -8.68
N THR A 83 6.51 -1.25 -9.59
CA THR A 83 6.52 0.22 -9.65
C THR A 83 5.11 0.76 -9.88
N PRO A 84 4.81 2.03 -9.55
CA PRO A 84 3.47 2.59 -9.79
C PRO A 84 3.00 2.45 -11.25
N ARG A 85 3.91 2.66 -12.22
CA ARG A 85 3.61 2.51 -13.64
C ARG A 85 3.30 1.06 -14.03
N GLU A 86 4.13 0.12 -13.58
CA GLU A 86 3.90 -1.32 -13.84
C GLU A 86 2.62 -1.82 -13.17
N SER A 87 2.28 -1.26 -12.02
CA SER A 87 1.05 -1.58 -11.28
C SER A 87 -0.20 -1.13 -12.04
N LEU A 88 -0.20 0.07 -12.63
CA LEU A 88 -1.32 0.53 -13.47
C LEU A 88 -1.46 -0.34 -14.73
N ALA A 89 -0.34 -0.68 -15.38
CA ALA A 89 -0.36 -1.59 -16.54
C ALA A 89 -0.87 -2.99 -16.16
N PHE A 90 -0.52 -3.49 -14.97
CA PHE A 90 -1.04 -4.75 -14.44
C PHE A 90 -2.56 -4.70 -14.21
N ILE A 91 -3.07 -3.61 -13.62
CA ILE A 91 -4.51 -3.41 -13.38
C ILE A 91 -5.28 -3.31 -14.69
N GLU A 92 -4.73 -2.60 -15.68
CA GLU A 92 -5.33 -2.46 -17.01
C GLU A 92 -5.43 -3.82 -17.73
N LYS A 93 -4.36 -4.63 -17.66
CA LYS A 93 -4.39 -6.00 -18.16
C LYS A 93 -5.47 -6.83 -17.47
N ALA A 94 -5.52 -6.81 -16.14
CA ALA A 94 -6.53 -7.54 -15.38
C ALA A 94 -7.96 -7.11 -15.75
N LEU A 95 -8.20 -5.82 -16.02
CA LEU A 95 -9.48 -5.30 -16.50
C LEU A 95 -9.86 -5.83 -17.89
N GLY A 96 -8.88 -5.99 -18.78
CA GLY A 96 -9.07 -6.61 -20.09
C GLY A 96 -9.45 -8.09 -19.99
N ASP A 97 -8.93 -8.79 -18.98
CA ASP A 97 -9.16 -10.22 -18.72
C ASP A 97 -10.49 -10.50 -17.97
N THR A 98 -11.16 -9.47 -17.41
CA THR A 98 -12.47 -9.59 -16.73
C THR A 98 -13.69 -9.54 -17.65
#